data_AF-A0A814WIV9-F1
#
_entry.id   AF-A0A814WIV9-F1
#
_cell.length_a   1.000
_cell.length_b   1.000
_cell.length_c   1.000
_cell.angle_alpha   90.00
_cell.angle_beta   90.00
_cell.angle_gamma   90.00
#
_symmetry.space_group_name_H-M   'P 1'
#
loop_
_entity.id
_entity.type
_entity.pdbx_description
1 polymer ?
#
loop_
_entity_poly.entity_id
_entity_poly.type
_entity_poly.pdbx_seq_one_letter_code
_entity_poly.pdbx_strand_id
1 'polypeptide(L)'
;MKAAFYSKLDAYLNELDTKRQRTYVIRDIVGLKMSDVYRTNTSSMIFPCKIIEKNSQNNETLYVVATQNGIIKERFDQMAFLDILQQRI
;
A
#
# COMPACT_ATOMS: atom_id res chain seq x y z
N MET A 1 -20.46 16.40 -26.36
CA MET A 1 -20.89 15.61 -25.20
C MET A 1 -19.88 14.54 -24.72
N LYS A 2 -18.95 14.02 -25.55
CA LYS A 2 -17.94 13.03 -25.10
C LYS A 2 -16.83 13.60 -24.20
N ALA A 3 -16.38 14.84 -24.42
CA ALA A 3 -15.24 15.41 -23.69
C ALA A 3 -15.49 15.60 -22.17
N ALA A 4 -16.72 15.95 -21.79
CA ALA A 4 -17.09 16.16 -20.39
C ALA A 4 -17.24 14.85 -19.58
N PHE A 5 -17.39 13.71 -20.25
CA PHE A 5 -17.46 12.40 -19.60
C PHE A 5 -16.04 11.92 -19.23
N TYR A 6 -15.09 12.04 -20.15
CA TYR A 6 -13.69 11.69 -19.89
C TYR A 6 -13.05 12.59 -18.84
N SER A 7 -13.35 13.90 -18.82
CA SER A 7 -12.82 14.81 -17.79
C SER A 7 -13.33 14.49 -16.38
N LYS A 8 -14.58 14.00 -16.26
CA LYS A 8 -15.15 13.54 -14.98
C LYS A 8 -14.58 12.20 -14.55
N LEU A 9 -14.27 11.32 -15.51
CA LEU A 9 -13.58 10.05 -15.25
C LEU A 9 -12.15 10.31 -14.76
N ASP A 10 -11.41 11.20 -15.40
CA ASP A 10 -10.05 11.58 -14.99
C ASP A 10 -10.05 12.29 -13.64
N ALA A 11 -11.05 13.13 -13.35
CA ALA A 11 -11.21 13.75 -12.03
C ALA A 11 -11.58 12.73 -10.95
N TYR A 12 -12.39 11.71 -11.27
CA TYR A 12 -12.75 10.63 -10.34
C TYR A 12 -11.58 9.66 -10.11
N LEU A 13 -10.80 9.35 -11.14
CA LEU A 13 -9.57 8.54 -11.05
C LEU A 13 -8.49 9.30 -10.28
N ASN A 14 -8.31 10.60 -10.55
CA ASN A 14 -7.46 11.46 -9.73
C ASN A 14 -8.00 11.54 -8.30
N GLU A 15 -9.31 11.69 -8.07
CA GLU A 15 -9.87 11.64 -6.71
C GLU A 15 -9.67 10.29 -6.03
N LEU A 16 -9.59 9.17 -6.76
CA LEU A 16 -9.26 7.85 -6.20
C LEU A 16 -7.77 7.72 -5.89
N ASP A 17 -6.88 8.19 -6.77
CA ASP A 17 -5.43 8.30 -6.51
C ASP A 17 -5.13 9.30 -5.38
N THR A 18 -5.96 10.32 -5.23
CA THR A 18 -5.87 11.35 -4.18
C THR A 18 -6.70 10.98 -2.94
N LYS A 19 -7.56 9.93 -3.00
CA LYS A 19 -8.23 9.31 -1.85
C LYS A 19 -7.21 8.42 -1.11
N ARG A 20 -6.27 9.17 -0.53
CA ARG A 20 -5.39 8.84 0.59
C ARG A 20 -4.26 7.90 0.21
N GLN A 21 -3.11 8.51 -0.07
CA GLN A 21 -1.88 8.06 0.61
C GLN A 21 -2.18 8.00 2.10
N ARG A 22 -2.68 6.85 2.55
CA ARG A 22 -3.05 6.64 3.93
C ARG A 22 -1.74 6.62 4.70
N THR A 23 -1.54 7.60 5.57
CA THR A 23 -0.43 7.55 6.50
C THR A 23 -0.67 6.38 7.43
N TYR A 24 0.07 5.30 7.22
CA TYR A 24 0.02 4.18 8.13
C TYR A 24 0.72 4.51 9.44
N VAL A 25 0.19 3.98 10.53
CA VAL A 25 0.72 4.14 11.89
C VAL A 25 1.13 2.81 12.48
N ILE A 26 1.94 2.87 13.54
CA ILE A 26 2.30 1.67 14.31
C ILE A 26 1.00 0.99 14.76
N ARG A 27 0.96 -0.33 14.64
CA ARG A 27 -0.18 -1.23 14.90
C ARG A 27 -1.19 -1.38 13.78
N ASP A 28 -1.10 -0.62 12.69
CA ASP A 28 -1.94 -0.87 11.52
C ASP A 28 -1.68 -2.27 10.95
N ILE A 29 -2.78 -2.94 10.59
CA ILE A 29 -2.76 -4.23 9.90
C ILE A 29 -2.93 -3.93 8.40
N VAL A 30 -1.92 -4.30 7.62
CA VAL A 30 -1.80 -3.99 6.20
C VAL A 30 -1.37 -5.23 5.41
N GLY A 31 -1.68 -5.27 4.12
CA GLY A 31 -1.14 -6.26 3.20
C GLY A 31 0.14 -5.72 2.59
N LEU A 32 1.28 -6.37 2.83
CA LEU A 32 2.53 -6.08 2.14
C LEU A 32 2.53 -6.76 0.77
N LYS A 33 2.65 -5.98 -0.30
CA LYS A 33 2.75 -6.47 -1.67
C LYS A 33 4.20 -6.90 -1.95
N MET A 34 4.44 -8.21 -1.99
CA MET A 34 5.72 -8.74 -2.44
C MET A 34 5.69 -8.91 -3.95
N SER A 35 6.45 -8.04 -4.62
CA SER A 35 6.60 -8.03 -6.08
C SER A 35 7.81 -8.83 -6.48
N ASP A 36 7.89 -10.11 -6.07
CA ASP A 36 9.03 -10.91 -6.45
C ASP A 36 8.88 -11.45 -7.87
N VAL A 37 9.89 -11.08 -8.66
CA VAL A 37 10.32 -11.61 -9.95
C VAL A 37 9.65 -10.99 -11.19
N TYR A 38 10.51 -10.41 -12.04
CA TYR A 38 10.34 -10.13 -13.48
C TYR A 38 10.02 -11.42 -14.27
N ARG A 39 8.95 -12.12 -13.91
CA ARG A 39 8.37 -13.21 -14.68
C ARG A 39 6.95 -12.77 -14.97
N THR A 40 6.66 -12.60 -16.24
CA THR A 40 5.39 -12.09 -16.81
C THR A 40 4.13 -12.87 -16.42
N ASN A 41 4.24 -13.92 -15.58
CA ASN A 41 3.18 -14.86 -15.23
C ASN A 41 2.99 -15.11 -13.72
N THR A 42 3.67 -14.37 -12.82
CA THR A 42 3.46 -14.52 -11.36
C THR A 42 2.59 -13.38 -10.82
N SER A 43 1.38 -13.73 -10.37
CA SER A 43 0.50 -12.83 -9.64
C SER A 43 1.21 -12.29 -8.39
N SER A 44 1.13 -10.98 -8.13
CA SER A 44 1.72 -10.37 -6.93
C SER A 44 1.17 -11.04 -5.67
N MET A 45 2.05 -11.47 -4.76
CA MET A 45 1.65 -12.08 -3.50
C MET A 45 1.44 -10.99 -2.45
N ILE A 46 0.30 -11.03 -1.74
CA ILE A 46 -0.04 -10.08 -0.67
C ILE A 46 0.09 -10.80 0.67
N PHE A 47 0.93 -10.26 1.55
CA PHE A 47 1.18 -10.81 2.87
C PHE A 47 0.56 -9.94 3.97
N PRO A 48 -0.38 -10.48 4.77
CA PRO A 48 -0.89 -9.78 5.94
C PRO A 48 0.24 -9.55 6.95
N CYS A 49 0.44 -8.29 7.34
CA CYS A 49 1.46 -7.88 8.28
C CYS A 49 0.98 -6.73 9.17
N LYS A 50 1.71 -6.50 10.25
CA LYS A 50 1.46 -5.41 11.19
C LYS A 50 2.65 -4.47 11.21
N ILE A 51 2.39 -3.17 11.13
CA ILE A 51 3.46 -2.17 11.25
C ILE A 51 3.91 -2.08 12.70
N ILE A 52 5.21 -2.22 12.92
CA ILE A 52 5.83 -2.22 14.26
C ILE A 52 6.77 -1.04 14.49
N GLU A 53 7.32 -0.46 13.43
CA GLU A 53 8.21 0.70 13.50
C GLU A 53 7.92 1.65 12.33
N LYS A 54 8.09 2.94 12.59
CA LYS A 54 8.02 4.02 11.59
C LYS A 54 9.27 4.85 11.72
N ASN A 55 10.01 5.01 10.63
CA ASN A 55 11.17 5.88 10.54
C ASN A 55 10.92 6.95 9.48
N SER A 56 10.98 8.22 9.88
CA SER A 56 10.79 9.35 8.98
C SER A 56 12.07 10.17 8.93
N GLN A 57 12.74 10.16 7.78
CA GLN A 57 13.98 10.91 7.53
C GLN A 57 13.95 11.50 6.12
N ASN A 58 14.40 12.75 5.94
CA ASN A 58 14.51 13.40 4.62
C ASN A 58 13.23 13.37 3.76
N ASN A 59 12.06 13.59 4.36
CA ASN A 59 10.73 13.47 3.73
C ASN A 59 10.34 12.05 3.24
N GLU A 60 11.16 11.04 3.50
CA GLU A 60 10.80 9.65 3.28
C GLU A 60 10.30 9.03 4.59
N THR A 61 9.21 8.29 4.50
CA THR A 61 8.70 7.50 5.63
C THR A 61 8.77 6.04 5.25
N LEU A 62 9.55 5.30 6.03
CA LEU A 62 9.74 3.88 5.88
C LEU A 62 9.21 3.13 7.09
N TYR A 63 8.80 1.89 6.86
CA TYR A 63 8.08 1.09 7.84
C TYR A 63 8.74 -0.29 7.99
N VAL A 64 8.80 -0.76 9.24
CA VAL A 64 9.18 -2.14 9.57
C VAL A 64 7.91 -2.90 9.93
N VAL A 65 7.80 -4.12 9.45
CA VAL A 65 6.59 -4.94 9.62
C VAL A 65 6.87 -6.30 10.25
N ALA A 66 5.88 -6.78 11.01
CA ALA A 66 5.82 -8.13 11.55
C ALA A 66 4.78 -8.96 10.79
N THR A 67 5.17 -10.19 10.44
CA THR A 67 4.31 -11.22 9.86
C THR A 67 4.08 -12.35 10.86
N GLN A 68 3.24 -13.31 10.51
CA GLN A 68 3.07 -14.55 11.30
C GLN A 68 4.37 -15.35 11.43
N ASN A 69 5.31 -15.19 10.49
CA ASN A 69 6.58 -15.91 10.45
C ASN A 69 7.75 -15.15 11.11
N GLY A 70 7.48 -13.94 11.62
CA GLY A 70 8.49 -13.10 12.27
C GLY A 70 8.58 -11.68 11.69
N ILE A 71 9.60 -10.94 12.13
CA ILE A 71 9.83 -9.55 11.74
C ILE A 71 10.65 -9.51 10.45
N ILE A 72 10.15 -8.77 9.46
CA ILE A 72 10.93 -8.45 8.26
C ILE A 72 11.80 -7.24 8.60
N LYS A 73 13.14 -7.42 8.56
CA LYS A 73 14.11 -6.38 8.93
C LYS A 73 14.31 -5.30 7.85
N GLU A 74 13.68 -5.49 6.70
CA GLU A 74 13.66 -4.50 5.62
C GLU A 74 12.69 -3.37 5.93
N ARG A 75 12.93 -2.25 5.25
CA ARG A 75 12.16 -1.02 5.38
C ARG A 75 11.38 -0.80 4.11
N PHE A 76 10.07 -0.66 4.24
CA PHE A 76 9.15 -0.53 3.11
C PHE A 76 8.59 0.88 3.04
N ASP A 77 8.43 1.38 1.82
CA ASP A 77 7.68 2.60 1.57
C ASP A 77 6.17 2.39 1.73
N GLN A 78 5.42 3.49 1.74
CA GLN A 78 3.96 3.43 1.82
C GLN A 78 3.28 2.74 0.63
N MET A 79 3.91 2.74 -0.55
CA MET A 79 3.36 2.18 -1.80
C MET A 79 3.43 0.65 -1.82
N ALA A 80 4.28 0.05 -0.98
CA ALA A 80 4.35 -1.38 -0.76
C ALA A 80 3.13 -1.94 0.02
N PHE A 81 2.31 -1.09 0.64
CA PHE A 81 1.21 -1.51 1.52
C PHE A 81 -0.17 -1.33 0.89
N LEU A 82 -1.04 -2.31 1.17
CA LEU A 82 -2.43 -2.35 0.76
C LEU A 82 -3.35 -2.41 1.98
N ASP A 83 -4.48 -1.71 1.92
CA ASP A 83 -5.52 -1.79 2.94
C ASP A 83 -6.25 -3.14 2.87
N ILE A 84 -6.08 -3.95 3.92
CA ILE A 84 -6.77 -5.26 4.04
C ILE A 84 -7.92 -5.24 5.05
N LEU A 85 -8.06 -4.17 5.83
CA LEU A 85 -9.11 -3.99 6.83
C LEU A 85 -10.45 -3.47 6.27
N GLN A 86 -10.55 -3.22 4.96
CA GLN A 86 -11.78 -2.68 4.33
C GLN A 86 -12.78 -3.72 3.85
N GLN A 87 -12.49 -5.02 3.90
CA GLN A 87 -13.51 -6.05 3.67
C GLN A 87 -14.26 -6.37 4.97
N ARG A 88 -15.07 -5.40 5.43
CA ARG A 88 -16.24 -5.75 6.25
C ARG A 88 -17.30 -6.27 5.28
N ILE A 89 -17.48 -7.59 5.28
CA ILE A 89 -18.71 -8.24 4.82
C ILE A 89 -19.85 -7.80 5.75
#